data_AF-A0A2I3TQV6-F1
#
_entry.id   AF-A0A2I3TQV6-F1
#
_cell.length_a   1.000
_cell.length_b   1.000
_cell.length_c   1.000
_cell.angle_alpha   90.00
_cell.angle_beta   90.00
_cell.angle_gamma   90.00
#
_symmetry.space_group_name_H-M   'P 1'
#
loop_
_entity.id
_entity.type
_entity.pdbx_description
1 polymer ?
#
loop_
_entity_poly.entity_id
_entity_poly.type
_entity_poly.pdbx_seq_one_letter_code
_entity_poly.pdbx_strand_id
1 'polypeptide(L)'
;MATVAELKGVLKDTLEEKGVLGHLKARIAEVFNVLDDDREPRPSLSHENLLINELIREYLEFNKYKYTASVLIAAHCILRLPGSSSSPASASRVPGTTESGQPVVPLDRQFLIHELNAFEESKDNTI
;
A
#
# COMPACT_ATOMS: atom_id res chain seq x y z
N MET A 1 -6.77 48.78 -1.24
CA MET A 1 -8.00 48.02 -1.58
C MET A 1 -7.84 46.65 -0.96
N ALA A 2 -8.78 46.19 -0.14
CA ALA A 2 -8.68 44.86 0.47
C ALA A 2 -8.73 43.79 -0.63
N THR A 3 -7.83 42.83 -0.58
CA THR A 3 -7.74 41.76 -1.57
C THR A 3 -8.67 40.60 -1.18
N VAL A 4 -9.09 39.81 -2.17
CA VAL A 4 -9.95 38.63 -1.95
C VAL A 4 -9.32 37.62 -0.97
N ALA A 5 -7.99 37.57 -0.91
CA ALA A 5 -7.25 36.71 0.02
C ALA A 5 -7.39 37.17 1.48
N GLU A 6 -7.31 38.47 1.74
CA GLU A 6 -7.49 39.04 3.08
C GLU A 6 -8.92 38.83 3.57
N LEU A 7 -9.91 39.05 2.70
CA LEU A 7 -11.31 38.82 3.02
C LEU A 7 -11.58 37.34 3.37
N LYS A 8 -10.97 36.41 2.62
CA LYS A 8 -11.05 34.96 2.89
C LYS A 8 -10.41 34.61 4.24
N GLY A 9 -9.29 35.24 4.59
CA GLY A 9 -8.62 35.07 5.88
C GLY A 9 -9.53 35.49 7.03
N VAL A 10 -10.03 36.72 6.99
CA VAL A 10 -10.94 37.26 8.03
C VAL A 10 -12.20 36.41 8.18
N LEU A 11 -12.78 35.94 7.07
CA LEU A 11 -13.95 35.08 7.11
C LEU A 11 -13.65 33.72 7.76
N LYS A 12 -12.50 33.11 7.42
CA LYS A 12 -12.06 31.85 8.03
C LYS A 12 -11.86 32.02 9.53
N ASP A 13 -11.15 33.06 9.96
CA ASP A 13 -10.85 33.33 11.37
C ASP A 13 -12.14 33.57 12.17
N THR A 14 -13.08 34.34 11.59
CA THR A 14 -14.40 34.57 12.19
C THR A 14 -15.21 33.28 12.34
N LEU A 15 -15.13 32.37 11.35
CA LEU A 15 -15.83 31.08 11.39
C LEU A 15 -15.16 30.07 12.34
N GLU A 16 -13.84 30.21 12.56
CA GLU A 16 -13.09 29.42 13.56
C GLU A 16 -13.38 29.91 14.98
N GLU A 17 -13.40 31.22 15.23
CA GLU A 17 -13.74 31.81 16.54
C GLU A 17 -15.17 31.45 16.96
N LYS A 18 -16.12 31.46 16.02
CA LYS A 18 -17.51 31.05 16.27
C LYS A 18 -17.70 29.53 16.40
N GLY A 19 -16.65 28.72 16.24
CA GLY A 19 -16.70 27.26 16.33
C GLY A 19 -17.43 26.56 15.17
N VAL A 20 -18.07 27.31 14.26
CA VAL A 20 -18.84 26.79 13.12
C VAL A 20 -17.96 25.98 12.17
N LEU A 21 -16.74 26.48 11.89
CA LEU A 21 -15.83 25.78 11.00
C LEU A 21 -15.35 24.45 11.60
N GLY A 22 -15.15 24.40 12.91
CA GLY A 22 -14.80 23.17 13.63
C GLY A 22 -15.93 22.13 13.56
N HIS A 23 -17.16 22.56 13.79
CA HIS A 23 -18.32 21.67 13.71
C HIS A 23 -18.57 21.15 12.29
N LEU A 24 -18.41 22.00 11.27
CA LEU A 24 -18.51 21.58 9.87
C LEU A 24 -17.40 20.60 9.49
N LYS A 25 -16.15 20.86 9.89
CA LYS A 25 -15.02 19.93 9.71
C LYS A 25 -15.31 18.57 10.36
N ALA A 26 -15.87 18.55 11.57
CA ALA A 26 -16.23 17.32 12.27
C ALA A 26 -17.33 16.54 11.53
N ARG A 27 -18.38 17.21 11.05
CA ARG A 27 -19.45 16.56 10.26
C ARG A 27 -18.95 16.04 8.92
N ILE A 28 -18.04 16.74 8.26
CA ILE A 28 -17.38 16.24 7.05
C ILE A 28 -16.56 15.00 7.40
N ALA A 29 -15.75 15.03 8.46
CA ALA A 29 -14.98 13.87 8.90
C ALA A 29 -15.86 12.66 9.24
N GLU A 30 -17.02 12.89 9.87
CA GLU A 30 -18.01 11.85 10.15
C GLU A 30 -18.58 11.22 8.86
N VAL A 31 -18.97 12.04 7.88
CA VAL A 31 -19.42 11.55 6.57
C VAL A 31 -18.32 10.75 5.87
N PHE A 32 -17.07 11.24 5.91
CA PHE A 32 -15.94 10.49 5.36
C PHE A 32 -15.72 9.17 6.10
N ASN A 33 -15.88 9.12 7.43
CA ASN A 33 -15.74 7.91 8.22
C ASN A 33 -16.88 6.90 7.96
N VAL A 34 -18.10 7.38 7.67
CA VAL A 34 -19.24 6.53 7.25
C VAL A 34 -19.05 6.03 5.81
N LEU A 35 -18.42 6.82 4.93
CA LEU A 35 -18.06 6.37 3.59
C LEU A 35 -16.82 5.45 3.58
N ASP A 36 -15.97 5.51 4.61
CA ASP A 36 -14.83 4.62 4.88
C ASP A 36 -15.27 3.25 5.48
N ASP A 37 -16.52 2.82 5.22
CA ASP A 37 -17.04 1.47 5.55
C ASP A 37 -16.28 0.34 4.81
N ASP A 38 -15.36 0.71 3.91
CA ASP A 38 -14.49 -0.15 3.10
C ASP A 38 -13.13 -0.44 3.77
N ARG A 39 -13.04 -0.38 5.11
CA ARG A 39 -11.94 -1.03 5.82
C ARG A 39 -12.27 -2.50 6.07
N GLU A 40 -12.59 -3.23 5.00
CA GLU A 40 -12.33 -4.66 5.04
C GLU A 40 -10.85 -4.81 5.41
N PRO A 41 -10.52 -5.46 6.54
CA PRO A 41 -9.13 -5.71 6.86
C PRO A 41 -8.55 -6.43 5.66
N ARG A 42 -7.48 -5.87 5.09
CA ARG A 42 -6.85 -6.43 3.88
C ARG A 42 -6.75 -7.94 4.08
N PRO A 43 -7.22 -8.75 3.11
CA PRO A 43 -7.21 -10.19 3.26
C PRO A 43 -5.80 -10.62 3.67
N SER A 44 -5.71 -11.40 4.74
CA SER A 44 -4.44 -11.91 5.24
C SER A 44 -3.71 -12.60 4.09
N LEU A 45 -2.45 -12.22 3.86
CA LEU A 45 -1.69 -12.74 2.73
C LEU A 45 -1.45 -14.24 2.92
N SER A 46 -2.17 -15.06 2.14
CA SER A 46 -1.98 -16.52 2.10
C SER A 46 -0.59 -16.86 1.55
N HIS A 47 -0.04 -18.00 1.96
CA HIS A 47 1.21 -18.56 1.41
C HIS A 47 1.15 -18.69 -0.12
N GLU A 48 0.00 -19.10 -0.66
CA GLU A 48 -0.20 -19.23 -2.11
C GLU A 48 -0.17 -17.87 -2.80
N ASN A 49 -0.78 -16.84 -2.19
CA ASN A 49 -0.75 -15.47 -2.70
C ASN A 49 0.66 -14.88 -2.65
N LEU A 50 1.44 -15.26 -1.63
CA LEU A 50 2.87 -14.93 -1.58
C LEU A 50 3.58 -15.51 -2.80
N LEU A 51 3.43 -16.82 -3.05
CA LEU A 51 4.06 -17.48 -4.19
C LEU A 51 3.64 -16.88 -5.53
N ILE A 52 2.35 -16.58 -5.72
CA ILE A 52 1.84 -15.92 -6.93
C ILE A 52 2.51 -14.56 -7.14
N ASN A 53 2.60 -13.74 -6.10
CA ASN A 53 3.19 -12.40 -6.19
C ASN A 53 4.68 -12.46 -6.54
N GLU A 54 5.39 -13.44 -5.99
CA GLU A 54 6.81 -13.65 -6.22
C GLU A 54 7.08 -14.21 -7.63
N LEU A 55 6.23 -15.11 -8.12
CA LEU A 55 6.24 -15.58 -9.52
C LEU A 55 5.98 -14.45 -10.51
N ILE A 56 5.02 -13.56 -10.24
CA ILE A 56 4.76 -12.39 -11.08
C ILE A 56 6.01 -11.50 -11.12
N ARG A 57 6.65 -11.25 -9.97
CA ARG A 57 7.89 -10.45 -9.95
C ARG A 57 9.01 -11.13 -10.72
N GLU A 58 9.21 -12.43 -10.52
CA GLU A 58 10.23 -13.23 -11.22
C GLU A 58 9.99 -13.23 -12.74
N TYR A 59 8.74 -13.39 -13.18
CA TYR A 59 8.35 -13.27 -14.59
C TYR A 59 8.72 -11.90 -15.17
N LEU A 60 8.39 -10.81 -14.47
CA LEU A 60 8.71 -9.45 -14.93
C LEU A 60 10.22 -9.24 -15.04
N GLU A 61 11.01 -9.76 -14.09
CA GLU A 61 12.47 -9.65 -14.09
C GLU A 61 13.13 -10.53 -15.17
N PHE A 62 12.59 -11.74 -15.38
CA PHE A 62 13.01 -12.66 -16.43
C PHE A 62 12.81 -12.03 -17.82
N ASN A 63 11.65 -11.43 -18.05
CA ASN A 63 11.31 -10.75 -19.31
C ASN A 63 11.85 -9.31 -19.43
N LYS A 64 12.65 -8.85 -18.46
CA LYS A 64 13.27 -7.51 -18.44
C LYS A 64 12.26 -6.35 -18.43
N TYR A 65 11.07 -6.55 -17.90
CA TYR A 65 10.05 -5.52 -17.69
C TYR A 65 10.32 -4.69 -16.42
N LYS A 66 11.49 -4.03 -16.38
CA LYS A 66 12.00 -3.30 -15.21
C LYS A 66 11.05 -2.20 -14.71
N TYR A 67 10.38 -1.51 -15.62
CA TYR A 67 9.44 -0.44 -15.27
C TYR A 67 8.21 -1.00 -14.54
N THR A 68 7.61 -2.06 -15.06
CA THR A 68 6.45 -2.74 -14.44
C THR A 68 6.83 -3.37 -13.10
N ALA A 69 8.01 -3.99 -13.01
CA ALA A 69 8.52 -4.55 -11.76
C ALA A 69 8.71 -3.47 -10.69
N SER A 70 9.25 -2.30 -11.06
CA SER A 70 9.41 -1.15 -10.17
C SER A 70 8.06 -0.61 -9.66
N VAL A 71 7.06 -0.51 -10.55
CA VAL A 71 5.69 -0.11 -10.16
C VAL A 71 5.06 -1.12 -9.19
N LEU A 72 5.28 -2.43 -9.38
CA LEU A 72 4.77 -3.46 -8.49
C LEU A 72 5.39 -3.39 -7.09
N ILE A 73 6.71 -3.19 -7.01
CA ILE A 73 7.42 -2.99 -5.73
C ILE A 73 6.98 -1.68 -5.07
N ALA A 74 6.83 -0.62 -5.85
CA ALA A 74 6.38 0.66 -5.36
C ALA A 74 4.94 0.58 -4.86
N ALA A 75 3.99 0.01 -5.61
CA ALA A 75 2.59 -0.16 -5.21
C ALA A 75 2.45 -0.92 -3.89
N HIS A 76 3.28 -1.95 -3.73
CA HIS A 76 3.35 -2.75 -2.52
C HIS A 76 3.83 -1.95 -1.29
N CYS A 77 4.72 -0.97 -1.48
CA CYS A 77 5.14 -0.02 -0.45
C CYS A 77 4.22 1.23 -0.33
N ILE A 78 3.60 1.68 -1.43
CA ILE A 78 2.77 2.90 -1.55
C ILE A 78 1.43 2.75 -0.83
N LEU A 79 1.01 1.51 -0.56
CA LEU A 79 -0.12 1.24 0.34
C LEU A 79 0.05 1.77 1.77
N ARG A 80 1.19 2.41 2.10
CA ARG A 80 1.35 3.42 3.14
C ARG A 80 0.82 4.78 2.63
N LEU A 81 -0.50 4.98 2.65
CA LEU A 81 -1.00 6.36 2.69
C LEU A 81 -0.68 6.92 4.09
N PRO A 82 0.12 8.00 4.21
CA PRO A 82 0.38 8.65 5.49
C PRO A 82 -0.90 9.40 5.92
N GLY A 83 -1.85 8.68 6.51
CA GLY A 83 -3.13 9.25 6.90
C GLY A 83 -3.95 8.42 7.89
N SER A 84 -3.65 7.13 8.10
CA SER A 84 -4.30 6.36 9.16
C SER A 84 -3.58 6.58 10.49
N SER A 85 -4.19 7.39 11.35
CA SER A 85 -3.83 7.56 12.77
C SER A 85 -4.17 6.34 13.64
N SER A 86 -4.23 5.14 13.07
CA SER A 86 -4.48 3.92 13.84
C SER A 86 -3.17 3.39 14.41
N SER A 87 -3.10 3.39 15.74
CA SER A 87 -2.08 2.81 16.62
C SER A 87 -1.25 1.66 16.02
N PRO A 88 0.08 1.64 16.24
CA PRO A 88 0.92 0.50 15.90
C PRO A 88 0.80 -0.52 17.03
N ALA A 89 -0.32 -1.22 17.12
CA ALA A 89 -0.50 -2.26 18.12
C ALA A 89 -1.20 -3.45 17.47
N SER A 90 -0.47 -4.57 17.38
CA SER A 90 -0.96 -5.91 17.03
C SER A 90 -0.80 -6.36 15.56
N ALA A 91 0.27 -5.97 14.87
CA ALA A 91 0.85 -6.83 13.84
C ALA A 91 2.10 -7.47 14.44
N SER A 92 2.04 -8.76 14.71
CA SER A 92 3.18 -9.58 15.14
C SER A 92 4.36 -9.31 14.21
N ARG A 93 5.36 -8.59 14.72
CA ARG A 93 6.54 -8.14 13.99
C ARG A 93 7.43 -9.36 13.75
N VAL A 94 7.14 -10.12 12.70
CA VAL A 94 8.11 -11.03 12.10
C VAL A 94 9.14 -10.17 11.37
N PRO A 95 10.43 -10.18 11.76
CA PRO A 95 11.46 -9.42 11.06
C PRO A 95 11.59 -9.96 9.63
N GLY A 96 11.36 -9.12 8.61
CA GLY A 96 11.58 -9.48 7.20
C GLY A 96 10.36 -9.36 6.27
N THR A 97 9.17 -9.06 6.79
CA THR A 97 7.95 -8.86 5.98
C THR A 97 7.43 -7.43 6.04
N THR A 98 6.85 -6.93 4.95
CA THR A 98 6.13 -5.65 4.88
C THR A 98 4.78 -5.73 5.61
N GLU A 99 4.11 -4.60 5.82
CA GLU A 99 2.79 -4.55 6.49
C GLU A 99 1.67 -5.26 5.71
N SER A 100 1.90 -5.58 4.43
CA SER A 100 1.08 -6.46 3.59
C SER A 100 1.39 -7.95 3.77
N GLY A 101 2.40 -8.32 4.55
CA GLY A 101 2.81 -9.72 4.80
C GLY A 101 3.78 -10.31 3.76
N GLN A 102 4.18 -9.54 2.75
CA GLN A 102 5.10 -9.98 1.70
C GLN A 102 6.56 -9.75 2.11
N PRO A 103 7.51 -10.53 1.57
CA PRO A 103 8.89 -10.44 1.97
C PRO A 103 9.53 -9.15 1.45
N VAL A 104 10.34 -8.49 2.29
CA VAL A 104 11.10 -7.28 1.92
C VAL A 104 12.16 -7.59 0.87
N VAL A 105 12.69 -8.82 0.91
CA VAL A 105 13.62 -9.35 -0.07
C VAL A 105 12.84 -10.30 -0.98
N PRO A 106 12.88 -10.11 -2.31
CA PRO A 106 12.26 -11.04 -3.26
C PRO A 106 12.75 -12.46 -3.05
N LEU A 107 11.83 -13.43 -3.10
CA LEU A 107 12.17 -14.84 -3.15
C LEU A 107 12.91 -15.12 -4.45
N ASP A 108 13.99 -15.88 -4.33
CA ASP A 108 14.75 -16.28 -5.49
C ASP A 108 14.05 -17.42 -6.23
N ARG A 109 14.49 -17.61 -7.47
CA ARG A 109 13.90 -18.58 -8.37
C ARG A 109 14.07 -20.02 -7.88
N GLN A 110 15.18 -20.31 -7.21
CA GLN A 110 15.46 -21.64 -6.65
C GLN A 110 14.49 -21.97 -5.53
N PHE A 111 14.17 -21.00 -4.68
CA PHE A 111 13.14 -21.14 -3.65
C PHE A 111 11.78 -21.44 -4.27
N LEU A 112 11.35 -20.67 -5.29
CA LEU A 112 10.05 -20.87 -5.94
C LEU A 112 9.93 -22.25 -6.61
N ILE A 113 11.00 -22.71 -7.25
CA ILE A 113 11.06 -24.05 -7.87
C ILE A 113 10.87 -25.14 -6.81
N HIS A 114 11.59 -25.04 -5.70
CA HIS A 114 11.48 -26.00 -4.59
C HIS A 114 10.08 -25.98 -3.96
N GLU A 115 9.55 -24.80 -3.66
CA GLU A 115 8.27 -24.64 -2.97
C GLU A 115 7.08 -25.09 -3.83
N LEU A 116 7.15 -24.87 -5.14
CA LEU A 116 6.13 -25.33 -6.09
C LEU A 116 6.34 -26.77 -6.55
N ASN A 117 7.41 -27.44 -6.09
CA ASN A 117 7.84 -28.75 -6.57
C ASN A 117 7.95 -28.79 -8.10
N ALA A 118 8.44 -27.70 -8.70
CA ALA A 118 8.63 -27.57 -10.13
C ALA A 118 9.98 -28.14 -10.55
N PHE A 119 10.13 -28.49 -11.83
CA PHE A 119 11.40 -28.85 -12.43
C PHE A 119 11.75 -27.84 -13.51
N GLU A 120 12.98 -27.34 -13.49
CA GLU A 120 13.49 -26.49 -14.55
C GLU A 120 14.32 -27.32 -15.53
N GLU A 121 13.89 -27.32 -16.79
CA GLU A 121 14.71 -27.84 -17.87
C GLU A 121 15.74 -26.79 -18.29
N SER A 122 17.04 -27.13 -18.20
CA SER A 122 18.09 -26.21 -18.62
C SER A 122 17.97 -25.92 -20.11
N LYS A 123 17.98 -24.63 -20.47
CA LYS A 123 18.01 -24.17 -21.87
C LYS A 123 19.30 -24.56 -22.60
N ASP A 124 20.30 -25.13 -21.92
CA ASP A 124 21.54 -25.62 -22.52
C ASP A 124 21.37 -26.88 -23.38
N ASN A 125 20.17 -27.49 -23.42
CA ASN A 125 19.88 -28.67 -24.25
C ASN A 125 19.56 -28.37 -25.72
N THR A 126 19.85 -27.17 -26.22
CA THR A 126 19.71 -26.88 -27.66
C THR A 126 21.07 -27.02 -28.36
N ILE A 127 21.16 -28.09 -29.16
CA ILE A 127 22.22 -28.43 -30.14
C ILE A 127 22.55 -27.24 -31.06
#